data_AF-A0A942CTG3-F1
#
_entry.id   AF-A0A942CTG3-F1
#
_cell.length_a   1.000
_cell.length_b   1.000
_cell.length_c   1.000
_cell.angle_alpha   90.00
_cell.angle_beta   90.00
_cell.angle_gamma   90.00
#
_symmetry.space_group_name_H-M   'P 1'
#
loop_
_entity.id
_entity.type
_entity.pdbx_description
1 polymer ?
#
loop_
_entity_poly.entity_id
_entity_poly.type
_entity_poly.pdbx_seq_one_letter_code
_entity_poly.pdbx_strand_id
1 'polypeptide(L)'
;MLLNRDLVGHMAAETLKKLVEAEMVEVKTPEAVVPRLRQAMLEEITVEDRINDEARQILIQHQDQMRNSGISYQEMFKKVKAQLARDKKLVLR
;
A
#
# COMPACT_ATOMS: atom_id res chain seq x y z
N MET A 1 1.68 1.10 7.89
CA MET A 1 2.88 1.04 8.77
C MET A 1 3.92 1.95 8.14
N LEU A 2 4.38 3.00 8.82
CA LEU A 2 5.27 3.99 8.20
C LEU A 2 6.70 3.45 8.10
N LEU A 3 7.01 2.70 7.05
CA LEU A 3 8.42 2.49 6.68
C LEU A 3 9.01 3.85 6.28
N ASN A 4 10.19 4.17 6.81
CA ASN A 4 10.91 5.36 6.44
C ASN A 4 11.22 5.34 4.92
N ARG A 5 10.91 6.43 4.21
CA ARG A 5 11.14 6.58 2.77
C ARG A 5 12.61 6.35 2.39
N ASP A 6 13.52 6.76 3.27
CA ASP A 6 14.96 6.56 3.05
C ASP A 6 15.35 5.08 3.13
N LEU A 7 14.71 4.32 4.03
CA LEU A 7 14.90 2.88 4.13
C LEU A 7 14.38 2.16 2.88
N VAL A 8 13.25 2.58 2.33
CA VAL A 8 12.72 2.02 1.07
C VAL A 8 13.67 2.29 -0.10
N GLY A 9 14.28 3.49 -0.15
CA GLY A 9 15.31 3.81 -1.13
C GLY A 9 16.53 2.87 -1.04
N HIS A 10 17.03 2.65 0.18
CA HIS A 10 18.13 1.71 0.42
C HIS A 10 17.75 0.27 0.02
N MET A 11 16.56 -0.18 0.40
CA MET A 11 16.08 -1.52 0.06
C MET A 11 15.93 -1.72 -1.45
N ALA A 12 15.48 -0.72 -2.20
CA ALA A 12 15.38 -0.80 -3.65
C ALA A 12 16.76 -1.00 -4.31
N ALA A 13 17.77 -0.24 -3.88
CA ALA A 13 19.13 -0.37 -4.39
C ALA A 13 19.73 -1.75 -4.07
N GLU A 14 19.61 -2.21 -2.83
CA GLU A 14 20.07 -3.54 -2.40
C GLU A 14 19.35 -4.68 -3.13
N THR A 15 18.05 -4.55 -3.35
CA THR A 15 17.26 -5.55 -4.08
C THR A 15 17.72 -5.67 -5.52
N LEU A 16 17.92 -4.53 -6.20
CA LEU A 16 18.42 -4.54 -7.58
C LEU A 16 19.81 -5.17 -7.66
N LYS A 17 20.70 -4.81 -6.74
CA LYS A 17 22.05 -5.36 -6.66
C LYS A 17 22.02 -6.89 -6.53
N LYS A 18 21.24 -7.42 -5.59
CA LYS A 18 21.11 -8.88 -5.38
C LYS A 18 20.50 -9.59 -6.58
N LEU A 19 19.54 -8.98 -7.27
CA LEU A 19 18.93 -9.57 -8.48
C LEU A 19 19.92 -9.67 -9.64
N VAL A 20 20.81 -8.68 -9.79
CA VAL A 20 21.89 -8.70 -10.78
C VAL A 20 22.97 -9.72 -10.38
N GLU A 21 23.38 -9.75 -9.12
CA GLU A 21 24.37 -10.72 -8.60
C GLU A 21 23.89 -12.17 -8.72
N ALA A 22 22.58 -12.41 -8.61
CA ALA A 22 21.95 -13.72 -8.78
C ALA A 22 21.67 -14.08 -10.26
N GLU A 23 22.12 -13.25 -11.22
CA GLU A 23 21.88 -13.41 -12.66
C GLU A 23 20.39 -13.55 -13.04
N MET A 24 19.48 -13.08 -12.19
CA MET A 24 18.04 -13.18 -12.42
C MET A 24 17.54 -12.12 -13.42
N VAL A 25 18.27 -11.00 -13.54
CA VAL A 25 17.93 -9.88 -14.42
C VAL A 25 19.20 -9.26 -15.00
N GLU A 26 19.14 -8.84 -16.26
CA GLU A 26 20.19 -8.04 -16.89
C GLU A 26 19.77 -6.57 -16.91
N VAL A 27 20.57 -5.69 -16.29
CA VAL A 27 20.24 -4.28 -16.12
C VAL A 27 21.28 -3.41 -16.80
N LYS A 28 20.90 -2.81 -17.93
CA LYS A 28 21.77 -1.93 -18.73
C LYS A 28 22.04 -0.57 -18.08
N THR A 29 21.09 -0.08 -17.27
CA THR A 29 21.19 1.25 -16.64
C THR A 29 20.62 1.22 -15.21
N PRO A 30 21.42 0.80 -14.22
CA PRO A 30 20.97 0.70 -12.83
C PRO A 30 20.40 2.01 -12.27
N GLU A 31 21.00 3.15 -12.65
CA GLU A 31 20.58 4.50 -12.22
C GLU A 31 19.14 4.84 -12.63
N ALA A 32 18.64 4.28 -13.73
CA ALA A 32 17.27 4.47 -14.19
C ALA A 32 16.28 3.48 -13.53
N VAL A 33 16.77 2.33 -13.08
CA VAL A 33 15.93 1.25 -12.52
C VAL A 33 15.70 1.44 -11.03
N VAL A 34 16.71 1.86 -10.26
CA VAL A 34 16.58 2.07 -8.80
C VAL A 34 15.44 3.03 -8.45
N PRO A 35 15.27 4.21 -9.10
CA PRO A 35 14.17 5.11 -8.81
C PRO A 35 12.79 4.50 -9.10
N ARG A 36 12.68 3.72 -10.18
CA ARG A 36 11.43 3.03 -10.57
C ARG A 36 11.08 1.93 -9.58
N LEU A 37 12.06 1.13 -9.17
CA LEU A 37 11.88 0.08 -8.17
C LEU A 37 11.49 0.69 -6.83
N ARG A 38 12.16 1.77 -6.41
CA ARG A 38 11.79 2.53 -5.20
C ARG A 38 10.35 3.03 -5.28
N GLN A 39 9.94 3.59 -6.41
CA GLN A 39 8.56 4.06 -6.59
C GLN A 39 7.55 2.91 -6.46
N ALA A 40 7.77 1.80 -7.15
CA ALA A 40 6.89 0.63 -7.06
C ALA A 40 6.81 0.08 -5.62
N MET A 41 7.93 0.01 -4.91
CA MET A 41 7.95 -0.40 -3.50
C MET A 41 7.19 0.56 -2.60
N LEU A 42 7.32 1.87 -2.82
CA LEU A 42 6.57 2.88 -2.07
C LEU A 42 5.07 2.78 -2.32
N GLU A 43 4.67 2.61 -3.59
CA GLU A 43 3.26 2.42 -3.97
C GLU A 43 2.66 1.22 -3.25
N GLU A 44 3.39 0.11 -3.16
CA GLU A 44 2.87 -1.08 -2.46
C GLU A 44 2.85 -0.94 -0.94
N ILE A 45 3.91 -0.41 -0.34
CA ILE A 45 3.96 -0.23 1.12
C ILE A 45 2.87 0.74 1.61
N THR A 46 2.54 1.74 0.81
CA THR A 46 1.53 2.75 1.16
C THR A 46 0.11 2.36 0.79
N VAL A 47 -0.09 1.25 0.08
CA VAL A 47 -1.40 0.86 -0.43
C VAL A 47 -2.40 0.62 0.71
N GLU A 48 -1.94 0.01 1.80
CA GLU A 48 -2.79 -0.27 2.95
C GLU A 48 -3.19 1.02 3.69
N ASP A 49 -2.24 1.93 3.88
CA ASP A 49 -2.51 3.21 4.54
C ASP A 49 -3.51 4.03 3.70
N ARG A 50 -3.39 4.00 2.36
CA ARG A 50 -4.35 4.65 1.46
C ARG A 50 -5.75 4.02 1.55
N ILE A 51 -5.87 2.70 1.60
CA ILE A 51 -7.17 2.02 1.81
C ILE A 51 -7.76 2.41 3.17
N ASN A 52 -6.94 2.48 4.21
CA ASN A 52 -7.39 2.85 5.55
C ASN A 52 -7.93 4.30 5.57
N ASP A 53 -7.26 5.23 4.90
CA ASP A 53 -7.71 6.63 4.79
C ASP A 53 -9.01 6.74 3.97
N GLU A 54 -9.11 6.04 2.86
CA GLU A 54 -10.32 6.00 2.03
C GLU A 54 -11.51 5.41 2.79
N ALA A 55 -11.30 4.31 3.53
CA ALA A 55 -12.31 3.72 4.40
C ALA A 55 -12.76 4.71 5.49
N ARG A 56 -11.83 5.46 6.11
CA ARG A 56 -12.17 6.50 7.08
C ARG A 56 -13.04 7.60 6.46
N GLN A 57 -12.67 8.08 5.28
CA GLN A 57 -13.43 9.12 4.58
C GLN A 57 -14.86 8.69 4.24
N ILE A 58 -15.03 7.46 3.75
CA ILE A 58 -16.36 6.88 3.48
C ILE A 58 -17.18 6.86 4.77
N LEU A 59 -16.62 6.36 5.87
CA LEU A 59 -17.38 6.30 7.13
C LEU A 59 -17.72 7.68 7.69
N ILE A 60 -16.86 8.70 7.49
CA ILE A 60 -17.16 10.08 7.88
C ILE A 60 -18.39 10.60 7.11
N GLN A 61 -18.45 10.34 5.80
CA GLN A 61 -19.59 10.74 4.97
C GLN A 61 -20.89 10.02 5.36
N HIS A 62 -20.81 8.83 5.93
CA HIS A 62 -21.96 8.01 6.33
C HIS A 62 -22.24 8.01 7.84
N GLN A 63 -21.64 8.92 8.64
CA GLN A 63 -21.77 8.91 10.11
C GLN A 63 -23.22 8.99 10.60
N ASP A 64 -24.06 9.84 10.00
CA ASP A 64 -25.45 10.01 10.44
C ASP A 64 -26.29 8.75 10.18
N GLN A 65 -26.05 8.07 9.05
CA GLN A 65 -26.70 6.80 8.74
C GLN A 65 -26.27 5.69 9.72
N MET A 66 -25.01 5.69 10.13
CA MET A 66 -24.49 4.72 11.11
C MET A 66 -25.07 4.94 12.50
N ARG A 67 -25.22 6.21 12.91
CA ARG A 67 -25.90 6.57 14.17
C ARG A 67 -27.35 6.11 14.18
N ASN A 68 -28.07 6.33 13.08
CA ASN A 68 -29.49 5.95 12.95
C ASN A 68 -29.71 4.43 12.88
N SER A 69 -28.74 3.67 12.37
CA SER A 69 -28.82 2.21 12.25
C SER A 69 -28.21 1.45 13.45
N GLY A 70 -27.61 2.16 14.42
CA GLY A 70 -27.00 1.55 15.60
C GLY A 70 -25.75 0.71 15.31
N ILE A 71 -25.15 0.85 14.12
CA ILE A 71 -24.03 0.02 13.68
C ILE A 71 -22.71 0.57 14.22
N SER A 72 -21.86 -0.32 14.76
CA SER A 72 -20.54 0.05 15.28
C SER A 72 -19.60 0.50 14.16
N TYR A 73 -18.89 1.61 14.41
CA TYR A 73 -17.87 2.13 13.51
C TYR A 73 -16.78 1.12 13.19
N GLN A 74 -16.33 0.36 14.18
CA GLN A 74 -15.27 -0.64 13.98
C GLN A 74 -15.71 -1.76 13.02
N GLU A 75 -16.96 -2.19 13.10
CA GLU A 75 -17.48 -3.26 12.25
C GLU A 75 -17.64 -2.79 10.80
N MET A 76 -18.15 -1.56 10.61
CA MET A 76 -18.26 -0.98 9.27
C MET A 76 -16.89 -0.69 8.66
N PHE A 77 -15.92 -0.24 9.45
CA PHE A 77 -14.55 -0.05 8.97
C PHE A 77 -13.94 -1.34 8.43
N LYS A 78 -14.12 -2.46 9.14
CA LYS A 78 -13.66 -3.78 8.64
C LYS A 78 -14.36 -4.16 7.33
N LYS A 79 -15.68 -3.96 7.23
CA LYS A 79 -16.45 -4.28 6.02
C LYS A 79 -16.05 -3.42 4.82
N VAL A 80 -15.93 -2.11 5.01
CA VAL A 80 -15.53 -1.17 3.95
C VAL A 80 -14.08 -1.42 3.51
N LYS A 81 -13.15 -1.63 4.46
CA LYS A 81 -11.76 -2.00 4.12
C LYS A 81 -11.70 -3.29 3.29
N ALA A 82 -12.46 -4.32 3.69
CA ALA A 82 -12.51 -5.58 2.95
C ALA A 82 -13.12 -5.42 1.55
N GLN A 83 -14.13 -4.56 1.40
CA GLN A 83 -14.72 -4.25 0.09
C GLN A 83 -13.75 -3.47 -0.80
N LEU A 84 -13.14 -2.40 -0.28
CA LEU A 84 -12.15 -1.59 -1.01
C LEU A 84 -10.95 -2.42 -1.47
N ALA A 85 -10.48 -3.34 -0.63
CA ALA A 85 -9.39 -4.24 -1.01
C ALA A 85 -9.79 -5.18 -2.15
N ARG A 86 -10.99 -5.75 -2.12
CA ARG A 86 -11.52 -6.58 -3.21
C ARG A 86 -11.64 -5.79 -4.51
N ASP A 87 -12.20 -4.59 -4.44
CA ASP A 87 -12.43 -3.75 -5.62
C ASP A 87 -11.11 -3.32 -6.28
N LYS A 88 -10.08 -3.07 -5.47
CA LYS A 88 -8.73 -2.75 -5.94
C LYS A 88 -7.88 -3.98 -6.28
N LYS A 89 -8.44 -5.20 -6.19
CA LYS A 89 -7.75 -6.48 -6.38
C LYS A 89 -6.49 -6.63 -5.52
N LEU A 90 -6.49 -6.02 -4.34
CA LEU A 90 -5.36 -6.05 -3.42
C LEU A 90 -5.45 -7.28 -2.53
N VAL A 91 -4.32 -7.98 -2.38
CA VAL A 91 -4.20 -9.09 -1.43
C VAL A 91 -3.95 -8.48 -0.06
N LEU A 92 -5.00 -8.43 0.78
CA LEU A 92 -4.83 -8.15 2.21
C LEU A 92 -4.10 -9.35 2.83
N ARG A 93 -2.84 -9.14 3.25
CA ARG A 93 -2.10 -10.08 4.09
C ARG A 93 -2.20 -9.69 5.55
#